data_AF-L1IE87-F1
#
_entry.id   AF-L1IE87-F1
#
_cell.length_a   1.000
_cell.length_b   1.000
_cell.length_c   1.000
_cell.angle_alpha   90.00
_cell.angle_beta   90.00
_cell.angle_gamma   90.00
#
_symmetry.space_group_name_H-M   'P 1'
#
loop_
_entity.id
_entity.type
_entity.pdbx_description
1 polymer ?
#
loop_
_entity_poly.entity_id
_entity_poly.type
_entity_poly.pdbx_seq_one_letter_code
_entity_poly.pdbx_strand_id
1 'polypeptide(L)'
;MPPKPADGKNNSKKKAEELQLLLDRVEKMINKANANIDISKSERNLLLMQDSLTILESAQELLNNNPIKLPAKEKKKKIQPLQSSIDLIKHDFTQAVEEEQKLRRVEAVQEWTCVEVGQILNERSMVKSVLLSIKDKLQEEYKKRDEELDWQLWVSCNHLPDPRSEVALNDFINDWEKDKATSEFAVLAEEIDSSFEVIQQCLQLVATEKLQVCQVSREKMLVVQEDRMKSMLKELLHCKHMLRVTREDDDGSWTRTNDLRTHKKVLLEYYRQAEKLSLHAHEEGGEERTRMRTNCDIRASESERIKTLNHIVARTKEIGARKLDTMTMDVLLHPHSYMTTEDSRFWQQRKHLTVCMWVNLTKNLRLKEIEFPVRNLRMSIPQNLIMKSIALRAILIDNFELVQLPSTSKSSLPAESQHVSHPHVDSMSDPPHAQVNDSRQRWEEDGKEEEDVAVGGVLLVQCLNLPREPKKVGAWSMREEVEGGSGQVEEMPYPSIDAYTGQEPLYVPLGPKQGQVDAGRNLRCSG
;
A
#
# COMPACT_ATOMS: atom_id res chain seq x y z
N MET A 1 -107.24 -8.71 57.48
CA MET A 1 -106.51 -10.00 57.57
C MET A 1 -105.05 -9.74 57.19
N PRO A 2 -104.06 -9.99 58.06
CA PRO A 2 -102.66 -9.77 57.72
C PRO A 2 -102.12 -10.96 56.91
N PRO A 3 -101.17 -10.73 55.96
CA PRO A 3 -100.61 -11.80 55.15
C PRO A 3 -99.65 -12.65 55.98
N LYS A 4 -99.70 -13.97 55.80
CA LYS A 4 -98.80 -14.94 56.43
C LYS A 4 -97.36 -14.70 55.96
N PRO A 5 -96.36 -14.77 56.88
CA PRO A 5 -94.96 -14.70 56.51
C PRO A 5 -94.58 -15.93 55.66
N ALA A 6 -94.05 -15.69 54.46
CA ALA A 6 -93.56 -16.72 53.57
C ALA A 6 -92.28 -17.37 54.12
N ASP A 7 -92.22 -18.70 54.01
CA ASP A 7 -91.13 -19.56 54.47
C ASP A 7 -89.78 -19.23 53.77
N GLY A 8 -89.03 -18.29 54.34
CA GLY A 8 -87.70 -17.87 53.87
C GLY A 8 -86.57 -18.89 54.09
N LYS A 9 -86.84 -20.08 54.65
CA LYS A 9 -85.81 -21.09 54.93
C LYS A 9 -85.35 -21.87 53.70
N ASN A 10 -86.22 -22.09 52.70
CA ASN A 10 -85.86 -22.88 51.51
C ASN A 10 -84.91 -22.16 50.55
N ASN A 11 -84.92 -20.82 50.52
CA ASN A 11 -84.10 -20.08 49.57
C ASN A 11 -82.62 -20.00 49.98
N SER A 12 -82.32 -20.10 51.29
CA SER A 12 -80.93 -20.11 51.77
C SER A 12 -80.23 -21.44 51.50
N LYS A 13 -80.96 -22.56 51.59
CA LYS A 13 -80.42 -23.90 51.33
C LYS A 13 -80.09 -24.09 49.85
N LYS A 14 -80.98 -23.62 48.97
CA LYS A 14 -80.77 -23.69 47.52
C LYS A 14 -79.55 -22.88 47.07
N LYS A 15 -79.36 -21.67 47.63
CA LYS A 15 -78.15 -20.85 47.37
C LYS A 15 -76.86 -21.48 47.90
N ALA A 16 -76.92 -22.20 49.02
CA ALA A 16 -75.76 -22.91 49.57
C ALA A 16 -75.35 -24.11 48.71
N GLU A 17 -76.33 -24.88 48.19
CA GLU A 17 -76.09 -25.98 47.26
C GLU A 17 -75.51 -25.49 45.92
N GLU A 18 -76.01 -24.34 45.42
CA GLU A 18 -75.50 -23.71 44.19
C GLU A 18 -74.05 -23.20 44.36
N LEU A 19 -73.71 -22.64 45.53
CA LEU A 19 -72.34 -22.24 45.86
C LEU A 19 -71.41 -23.45 45.96
N GLN A 20 -71.85 -24.55 46.56
CA GLN A 20 -71.05 -25.77 46.69
C GLN A 20 -70.79 -26.41 45.31
N LEU A 21 -71.79 -26.42 44.43
CA LEU A 21 -71.63 -26.90 43.06
C LEU A 21 -70.62 -26.06 42.26
N LEU A 22 -70.60 -24.74 42.48
CA LEU A 22 -69.61 -23.85 41.87
C LEU A 22 -68.20 -24.14 42.40
N LEU A 23 -68.04 -24.34 43.72
CA LEU A 23 -66.75 -24.69 44.31
C LEU A 23 -66.20 -26.01 43.78
N ASP A 24 -67.01 -27.05 43.70
CA ASP A 24 -66.61 -28.36 43.15
C ASP A 24 -66.25 -28.26 41.65
N ARG A 25 -66.91 -27.37 40.90
CA ARG A 25 -66.60 -27.13 39.49
C ARG A 25 -65.27 -26.39 39.32
N VAL A 26 -65.00 -25.40 40.16
CA VAL A 26 -63.72 -24.68 40.21
C VAL A 26 -62.58 -25.64 40.55
N GLU A 27 -62.75 -26.49 41.57
CA GLU A 27 -61.74 -27.46 41.97
C GLU A 27 -61.43 -28.47 40.86
N LYS A 28 -62.46 -28.96 40.14
CA LYS A 28 -62.25 -29.82 38.96
C LYS A 28 -61.50 -29.12 37.83
N MET A 29 -61.72 -27.82 37.62
CA MET A 29 -60.98 -27.06 36.59
C MET A 29 -59.53 -26.83 36.98
N ILE A 30 -59.26 -26.51 38.25
CA ILE A 30 -57.89 -26.39 38.78
C ILE A 30 -57.13 -27.71 38.58
N ASN A 31 -57.74 -28.82 38.97
CA ASN A 31 -57.13 -30.15 38.81
C ASN A 31 -56.90 -30.53 37.33
N LYS A 32 -57.79 -30.11 36.43
CA LYS A 32 -57.64 -30.34 34.99
C LYS A 32 -56.56 -29.45 34.36
N ALA A 33 -56.43 -28.20 34.81
CA ALA A 33 -55.37 -27.29 34.38
C ALA A 33 -53.99 -27.83 34.80
N ASN A 34 -53.87 -28.31 36.05
CA ASN A 34 -52.62 -28.89 36.57
C ASN A 34 -52.20 -30.18 35.86
N ALA A 35 -53.15 -30.99 35.37
CA ALA A 35 -52.85 -32.26 34.69
C ALA A 35 -52.39 -32.11 33.23
N ASN A 36 -52.53 -30.93 32.62
CA ASN A 36 -52.34 -30.72 31.17
C ASN A 36 -51.13 -29.84 30.81
N ILE A 37 -50.24 -29.55 31.77
CA ILE A 37 -49.04 -28.72 31.54
C ILE A 37 -48.02 -29.53 30.74
N ASP A 38 -48.20 -29.52 29.41
CA ASP A 38 -47.21 -29.98 28.44
C ASP A 38 -46.64 -28.75 27.72
N ILE A 39 -45.32 -28.58 27.82
CA ILE A 39 -44.60 -27.31 27.61
C ILE A 39 -44.62 -26.87 26.14
N SER A 40 -44.94 -27.75 25.19
CA SER A 40 -45.00 -27.43 23.75
C SER A 40 -46.28 -26.69 23.30
N LYS A 41 -47.21 -26.38 24.22
CA LYS A 41 -48.49 -25.71 23.93
C LYS A 41 -48.68 -24.43 24.74
N SER A 42 -47.66 -23.58 24.83
CA SER A 42 -47.67 -22.36 25.66
C SER A 42 -48.90 -21.47 25.42
N GLU A 43 -49.26 -21.18 24.17
CA GLU A 43 -50.45 -20.36 23.85
C GLU A 43 -51.75 -20.99 24.35
N ARG A 44 -51.89 -22.32 24.23
CA ARG A 44 -53.07 -23.04 24.70
C ARG A 44 -53.14 -23.08 26.23
N ASN A 45 -51.99 -23.16 26.88
CA ASN A 45 -51.88 -23.16 28.34
C ASN A 45 -52.17 -21.77 28.93
N LEU A 46 -51.70 -20.70 28.28
CA LEU A 46 -52.06 -19.32 28.62
C LEU A 46 -53.55 -19.07 28.47
N LEU A 47 -54.16 -19.54 27.37
CA LEU A 47 -55.62 -19.41 27.18
C LEU A 47 -56.39 -20.12 28.30
N LEU A 48 -55.97 -21.34 28.68
CA LEU A 48 -56.58 -22.11 29.77
C LEU A 48 -56.38 -21.46 31.15
N MET A 49 -55.22 -20.86 31.41
CA MET A 49 -54.96 -20.11 32.63
C MET A 49 -55.80 -18.82 32.70
N GLN A 50 -55.96 -18.14 31.57
CA GLN A 50 -56.81 -16.95 31.46
C GLN A 50 -58.30 -17.28 31.71
N ASP A 51 -58.79 -18.39 31.14
CA ASP A 51 -60.14 -18.88 31.42
C ASP A 51 -60.33 -19.21 32.91
N SER A 52 -59.32 -19.86 33.51
CA SER A 52 -59.33 -20.22 34.94
C SER A 52 -59.35 -18.99 35.84
N LEU A 53 -58.56 -17.96 35.51
CA LEU A 53 -58.56 -16.65 36.19
C LEU A 53 -59.91 -15.96 36.10
N THR A 54 -60.49 -15.90 34.90
CA THR A 54 -61.78 -15.24 34.66
C THR A 54 -62.90 -15.90 35.50
N ILE A 55 -62.87 -17.23 35.61
CA ILE A 55 -63.83 -17.97 36.42
C ILE A 55 -63.63 -17.71 37.92
N LEU A 56 -62.37 -17.67 38.39
CA LEU A 56 -62.05 -17.40 39.79
C LEU A 56 -62.45 -15.97 40.19
N GLU A 57 -62.23 -14.99 39.33
CA GLU A 57 -62.66 -13.60 39.54
C GLU A 57 -64.18 -13.48 39.59
N SER A 58 -64.89 -14.16 38.68
CA SER A 58 -66.36 -14.22 38.68
C SER A 58 -66.90 -14.87 39.96
N ALA A 59 -66.27 -15.95 40.43
CA ALA A 59 -66.64 -16.61 41.67
C ALA A 59 -66.41 -15.71 42.90
N GLN A 60 -65.33 -14.95 42.90
CA GLN A 60 -65.00 -14.00 43.95
C GLN A 60 -65.97 -12.81 43.98
N GLU A 61 -66.35 -12.28 42.81
CA GLU A 61 -67.35 -11.22 42.69
C GLU A 61 -68.72 -11.68 43.21
N LEU A 62 -69.15 -12.90 42.87
CA LEU A 62 -70.37 -13.51 43.42
C LEU A 62 -70.33 -13.66 44.95
N LEU A 63 -69.15 -13.94 45.51
CA LEU A 63 -68.93 -14.07 46.94
C LEU A 63 -69.02 -12.71 47.66
N ASN A 64 -68.51 -11.65 47.03
CA ASN A 64 -68.56 -10.28 47.53
C ASN A 64 -69.99 -9.71 47.47
N ASN A 65 -70.72 -10.01 46.40
CA ASN A 65 -72.05 -9.46 46.15
C ASN A 65 -73.20 -10.20 46.88
N ASN A 66 -72.96 -11.40 47.41
CA ASN A 66 -73.94 -12.15 48.21
C ASN A 66 -73.56 -12.15 49.70
N PRO A 67 -74.19 -11.31 50.55
CA PRO A 67 -73.96 -11.32 52.00
C PRO A 67 -74.63 -12.53 52.64
N ILE A 68 -74.08 -13.72 52.41
CA ILE A 68 -74.42 -14.89 53.22
C ILE A 68 -74.02 -14.56 54.66
N LYS A 69 -74.96 -14.62 55.60
CA LYS A 69 -74.76 -14.44 57.05
C LYS A 69 -73.98 -15.63 57.64
N LEU A 70 -72.78 -15.88 57.13
CA LEU A 70 -71.82 -16.77 57.78
C LEU A 70 -71.14 -16.00 58.93
N PRO A 71 -70.93 -16.63 60.09
CA PRO A 71 -70.21 -15.99 61.20
C PRO A 71 -68.81 -15.57 60.72
N ALA A 72 -68.38 -14.35 61.08
CA ALA A 72 -67.18 -13.70 60.54
C ALA A 72 -65.90 -14.56 60.62
N LYS A 73 -65.79 -15.43 61.63
CA LYS A 73 -64.68 -16.39 61.78
C LYS A 73 -64.65 -17.46 60.67
N GLU A 74 -65.79 -17.96 60.21
CA GLU A 74 -65.84 -18.97 59.14
C GLU A 74 -65.61 -18.37 57.75
N LYS A 75 -66.08 -17.14 57.50
CA LYS A 75 -65.78 -16.41 56.27
C LYS A 75 -64.27 -16.24 56.09
N LYS A 76 -63.58 -15.75 57.12
CA LYS A 76 -62.13 -15.54 57.04
C LYS A 76 -61.37 -16.85 56.79
N LYS A 77 -61.79 -17.95 57.44
CA LYS A 77 -61.15 -19.27 57.30
C LYS A 77 -61.31 -19.89 55.91
N LYS A 78 -62.41 -19.61 55.20
CA LYS A 78 -62.66 -20.16 53.85
C LYS A 78 -62.23 -19.22 52.71
N ILE A 79 -62.33 -17.90 52.90
CA ILE A 79 -62.01 -16.90 51.86
C ILE A 79 -60.49 -16.69 51.74
N GLN A 80 -59.77 -16.68 52.86
CA GLN A 80 -58.33 -16.42 52.85
C GLN A 80 -57.51 -17.42 51.99
N PRO A 81 -57.72 -18.76 52.06
CA PRO A 81 -57.00 -19.67 51.17
C PRO A 81 -57.36 -19.52 49.69
N LEU A 82 -58.63 -19.21 49.37
CA LEU A 82 -59.04 -18.90 47.99
C LEU A 82 -58.36 -17.64 47.45
N GLN A 83 -58.26 -16.60 48.26
CA GLN A 83 -57.55 -15.38 47.90
C GLN A 83 -56.07 -15.67 47.58
N SER A 84 -55.40 -16.42 48.45
CA SER A 84 -54.00 -16.81 48.25
C SER A 84 -53.80 -17.67 47.00
N SER A 85 -54.75 -18.56 46.67
CA SER A 85 -54.71 -19.33 45.42
C SER A 85 -54.92 -18.44 44.19
N ILE A 86 -55.80 -17.43 44.26
CA ILE A 86 -56.02 -16.47 43.17
C ILE A 86 -54.77 -15.63 42.95
N ASP A 87 -54.16 -15.12 44.01
CA ASP A 87 -52.94 -14.30 43.92
C ASP A 87 -51.76 -15.11 43.36
N LEU A 88 -51.62 -16.38 43.74
CA LEU A 88 -50.60 -17.27 43.19
C LEU A 88 -50.82 -17.56 41.70
N ILE A 89 -52.05 -17.86 41.29
CA ILE A 89 -52.38 -18.10 39.87
C ILE A 89 -52.17 -16.82 39.04
N LYS A 90 -52.48 -15.64 39.59
CA LYS A 90 -52.20 -14.34 38.94
C LYS A 90 -50.71 -14.11 38.74
N HIS A 91 -49.90 -14.40 39.76
CA HIS A 91 -48.45 -14.31 39.68
C HIS A 91 -47.89 -15.25 38.60
N ASP A 92 -48.23 -16.54 38.66
CA ASP A 92 -47.75 -17.55 37.71
C ASP A 92 -48.19 -17.24 36.27
N PHE A 93 -49.41 -16.75 36.09
CA PHE A 93 -49.89 -16.29 34.79
C PHE A 93 -49.09 -15.10 34.27
N THR A 94 -48.78 -14.12 35.12
CA THR A 94 -47.99 -12.94 34.73
C THR A 94 -46.57 -13.36 34.33
N GLN A 95 -45.94 -14.26 35.11
CA GLN A 95 -44.62 -14.79 34.79
C GLN A 95 -44.62 -15.57 33.46
N ALA A 96 -45.63 -16.41 33.23
CA ALA A 96 -45.78 -17.15 31.98
C ALA A 96 -45.97 -16.22 30.76
N VAL A 97 -46.74 -15.14 30.91
CA VAL A 97 -46.88 -14.10 29.86
C VAL A 97 -45.54 -13.42 29.58
N GLU A 98 -44.78 -13.04 30.61
CA GLU A 98 -43.48 -12.40 30.44
C GLU A 98 -42.45 -13.33 29.79
N GLU A 99 -42.42 -14.61 30.17
CA GLU A 99 -41.57 -15.63 29.55
C GLU A 99 -41.91 -15.84 28.09
N GLU A 100 -43.19 -15.93 27.74
CA GLU A 100 -43.62 -16.05 26.35
C GLU A 100 -43.23 -14.80 25.54
N GLN A 101 -43.43 -13.59 26.07
CA GLN A 101 -43.00 -12.36 25.41
C GLN A 101 -41.47 -12.32 25.21
N LYS A 102 -40.71 -12.76 26.21
CA LYS A 102 -39.25 -12.89 26.12
C LYS A 102 -38.87 -13.88 25.01
N LEU A 103 -39.57 -15.02 24.90
CA LEU A 103 -39.34 -16.02 23.85
C LEU A 103 -39.64 -15.44 22.46
N ARG A 104 -40.79 -14.78 22.28
CA ARG A 104 -41.14 -14.11 21.01
C ARG A 104 -40.11 -13.05 20.60
N ARG A 105 -39.56 -12.28 21.55
CA ARG A 105 -38.47 -11.33 21.26
C ARG A 105 -37.20 -12.05 20.77
N VAL A 106 -36.87 -13.19 21.35
CA VAL A 106 -35.70 -13.99 20.93
C VAL A 106 -35.90 -14.56 19.53
N GLU A 107 -37.08 -15.12 19.23
CA GLU A 107 -37.44 -15.64 17.92
C GLU A 107 -37.43 -14.53 16.86
N ALA A 108 -38.03 -13.36 17.16
CA ALA A 108 -38.01 -12.21 16.26
C ALA A 108 -36.58 -11.73 15.95
N VAL A 109 -35.69 -11.69 16.96
CA VAL A 109 -34.28 -11.34 16.75
C VAL A 109 -33.56 -12.40 15.90
N GLN A 110 -33.88 -13.69 16.07
CA GLN A 110 -33.30 -14.76 15.24
C GLN A 110 -33.76 -14.66 13.80
N GLU A 111 -35.06 -14.49 13.57
CA GLU A 111 -35.62 -14.33 12.23
C GLU A 111 -35.00 -13.12 11.52
N TRP A 112 -34.93 -11.97 12.21
CA TRP A 112 -34.25 -10.78 11.70
C TRP A 112 -32.77 -11.03 11.38
N THR A 113 -32.04 -11.74 12.26
CA THR A 113 -30.62 -12.07 12.01
C THR A 113 -30.45 -12.98 10.79
N CYS A 114 -31.35 -13.95 10.58
CA CYS A 114 -31.31 -14.83 9.42
C CYS A 114 -31.54 -14.06 8.11
N VAL A 115 -32.49 -13.11 8.11
CA VAL A 115 -32.75 -12.23 6.96
C VAL A 115 -31.54 -11.35 6.67
N GLU A 116 -30.97 -10.70 7.69
CA GLU A 116 -29.80 -9.81 7.56
C GLU A 116 -28.57 -10.56 7.01
N VAL A 117 -28.27 -11.75 7.55
CA VAL A 117 -27.17 -12.59 7.05
C VAL A 117 -27.40 -12.98 5.59
N GLY A 118 -28.64 -13.28 5.22
CA GLY A 118 -29.01 -13.57 3.82
C GLY A 118 -28.76 -12.37 2.90
N GLN A 119 -29.12 -11.16 3.33
CA GLN A 119 -28.87 -9.92 2.58
C GLN A 119 -27.36 -9.68 2.39
N ILE A 120 -26.57 -9.78 3.46
CA ILE A 120 -25.11 -9.60 3.41
C ILE A 120 -24.45 -10.61 2.46
N LEU A 121 -24.88 -11.88 2.47
CA LEU A 121 -24.34 -12.90 1.56
C LEU A 121 -24.69 -12.60 0.09
N ASN A 122 -25.89 -12.09 -0.17
CA ASN A 122 -26.32 -11.69 -1.50
C ASN A 122 -25.52 -10.47 -2.00
N GLU A 123 -25.38 -9.44 -1.17
CA GLU A 123 -24.55 -8.25 -1.48
C GLU A 123 -23.10 -8.65 -1.77
N ARG A 124 -22.53 -9.56 -0.97
CA ARG A 124 -21.18 -10.08 -1.19
C ARG A 124 -21.05 -10.82 -2.53
N SER A 125 -22.04 -11.61 -2.90
CA SER A 125 -22.08 -12.29 -4.20
C SER A 125 -22.06 -11.29 -5.37
N MET A 126 -22.84 -10.21 -5.25
CA MET A 126 -22.87 -9.13 -6.24
C MET A 126 -21.55 -8.36 -6.31
N VAL A 127 -20.94 -8.02 -5.18
CA VAL A 127 -19.63 -7.35 -5.16
C VAL A 127 -18.55 -8.25 -5.78
N LYS A 128 -18.56 -9.55 -5.48
CA LYS A 128 -17.62 -10.51 -6.05
C LYS A 128 -17.70 -10.57 -7.57
N SER A 129 -18.91 -10.58 -8.15
CA SER A 129 -19.07 -10.60 -9.61
C SER A 129 -18.61 -9.30 -10.28
N VAL A 130 -18.88 -8.14 -9.65
CA VAL A 130 -18.39 -6.84 -10.12
C VAL A 130 -16.86 -6.79 -10.09
N LEU A 131 -16.23 -7.27 -9.02
CA LEU A 131 -14.77 -7.31 -8.90
C LEU A 131 -14.13 -8.21 -9.96
N LEU A 132 -14.72 -9.40 -10.23
CA LEU A 132 -14.26 -10.27 -11.32
C LEU A 132 -14.39 -9.58 -12.68
N SER A 133 -15.51 -8.91 -12.95
CA SER A 133 -15.70 -8.17 -14.20
C SER A 133 -14.71 -7.00 -14.35
N ILE A 134 -14.39 -6.29 -13.27
CA ILE A 134 -13.37 -5.22 -13.28
C ILE A 134 -11.99 -5.81 -13.55
N LYS A 135 -11.65 -6.95 -12.93
CA LYS A 135 -10.40 -7.65 -13.17
C LYS A 135 -10.25 -8.05 -14.64
N ASP A 136 -11.28 -8.65 -15.22
CA ASP A 136 -11.27 -9.09 -16.63
C ASP A 136 -11.11 -7.88 -17.58
N LYS A 137 -11.84 -6.78 -17.32
CA LYS A 137 -11.70 -5.53 -18.08
C LYS A 137 -10.29 -4.93 -17.97
N LEU A 138 -9.70 -4.93 -16.77
CA LEU A 138 -8.33 -4.46 -16.58
C LEU A 138 -7.33 -5.32 -17.36
N GLN A 139 -7.49 -6.65 -17.34
CA GLN A 139 -6.64 -7.56 -18.11
C GLN A 139 -6.78 -7.32 -19.63
N GLU A 140 -8.00 -7.10 -20.12
CA GLU A 140 -8.24 -6.77 -21.52
C GLU A 140 -7.61 -5.43 -21.92
N GLU A 141 -7.73 -4.40 -21.07
CA GLU A 141 -7.09 -3.10 -21.29
C GLU A 141 -5.56 -3.19 -21.28
N TYR A 142 -4.97 -4.00 -20.40
CA TYR A 142 -3.53 -4.25 -20.43
C TYR A 142 -3.11 -4.94 -21.73
N LYS A 143 -3.84 -5.98 -22.15
CA LYS A 143 -3.57 -6.66 -23.42
C LYS A 143 -3.67 -5.71 -24.62
N LYS A 144 -4.68 -4.84 -24.66
CA LYS A 144 -4.81 -3.81 -25.70
C LYS A 144 -3.65 -2.83 -25.71
N ARG A 145 -3.18 -2.38 -24.54
CA ARG A 145 -1.98 -1.52 -24.46
C ARG A 145 -0.73 -2.24 -24.93
N ASP A 146 -0.59 -3.53 -24.61
CA ASP A 146 0.55 -4.32 -25.05
C ASP A 146 0.55 -4.48 -26.57
N GLU A 147 -0.61 -4.81 -27.16
CA GLU A 147 -0.80 -4.90 -28.61
C GLU A 147 -0.58 -3.55 -29.32
N GLU A 148 -1.04 -2.45 -28.73
CA GLU A 148 -0.83 -1.10 -29.27
C GLU A 148 0.66 -0.70 -29.21
N LEU A 149 1.37 -1.03 -28.12
CA LEU A 149 2.81 -0.78 -28.03
C LEU A 149 3.59 -1.62 -29.03
N ASP A 150 3.25 -2.89 -29.19
CA ASP A 150 3.87 -3.77 -30.20
C ASP A 150 3.61 -3.24 -31.61
N TRP A 151 2.39 -2.76 -31.87
CA TRP A 151 2.04 -2.11 -33.12
C TRP A 151 2.82 -0.82 -33.35
N GLN A 152 2.94 0.04 -32.35
CA GLN A 152 3.73 1.28 -32.44
C GLN A 152 5.22 0.99 -32.69
N LEU A 153 5.78 0.00 -32.00
CA LEU A 153 7.15 -0.47 -32.24
C LEU A 153 7.30 -0.94 -33.69
N TRP A 154 6.37 -1.74 -34.17
CA TRP A 154 6.36 -2.22 -35.56
C TRP A 154 6.25 -1.08 -36.58
N VAL A 155 5.32 -0.13 -36.39
CA VAL A 155 5.10 1.01 -37.29
C VAL A 155 6.29 1.98 -37.29
N SER A 156 6.92 2.17 -36.15
CA SER A 156 8.07 3.06 -36.03
C SER A 156 9.32 2.55 -36.77
N CYS A 157 9.33 1.27 -37.19
CA CYS A 157 10.50 0.58 -37.73
C CYS A 157 11.74 0.79 -36.84
N ASN A 158 11.55 1.01 -35.53
CA ASN A 158 12.63 1.38 -34.65
C ASN A 158 13.49 0.15 -34.37
N HIS A 159 14.81 0.27 -34.56
CA HIS A 159 15.77 -0.82 -34.38
C HIS A 159 16.13 -1.05 -32.91
N LEU A 160 15.47 -0.37 -31.97
CA LEU A 160 15.70 -0.56 -30.55
C LEU A 160 15.20 -1.94 -30.09
N PRO A 161 15.92 -2.59 -29.16
CA PRO A 161 15.49 -3.85 -28.57
C PRO A 161 14.19 -3.68 -27.80
N ASP A 162 13.30 -4.67 -27.88
CA ASP A 162 12.10 -4.72 -27.05
C ASP A 162 12.50 -4.84 -25.57
N PRO A 163 12.11 -3.89 -24.69
CA PRO A 163 12.43 -3.92 -23.26
C PRO A 163 11.83 -5.13 -22.54
N ARG A 164 10.81 -5.79 -23.12
CA ARG A 164 10.20 -6.99 -22.55
C ARG A 164 11.03 -8.24 -22.80
N SER A 165 11.88 -8.24 -23.84
CA SER A 165 12.71 -9.36 -24.26
C SER A 165 14.13 -9.24 -23.70
N GLU A 166 14.43 -9.98 -22.64
CA GLU A 166 15.77 -10.02 -22.03
C GLU A 166 16.86 -10.43 -23.04
N VAL A 167 16.54 -11.35 -23.94
CA VAL A 167 17.47 -11.80 -24.98
C VAL A 167 17.82 -10.66 -25.92
N ALA A 168 16.82 -9.92 -26.41
CA ALA A 168 17.04 -8.79 -27.31
C ALA A 168 17.85 -7.66 -26.64
N LEU A 169 17.57 -7.37 -25.37
CA LEU A 169 18.34 -6.40 -24.59
C LEU A 169 19.80 -6.82 -24.43
N ASN A 170 20.06 -8.09 -24.11
CA ASN A 170 21.42 -8.60 -23.96
C ASN A 170 22.19 -8.60 -25.29
N ASP A 171 21.53 -8.97 -26.39
CA ASP A 171 22.12 -8.92 -27.73
C ASP A 171 22.49 -7.48 -28.09
N PHE A 172 21.57 -6.52 -27.91
CA PHE A 172 21.83 -5.10 -28.11
C PHE A 172 23.03 -4.60 -27.29
N ILE A 173 23.08 -4.92 -25.99
CA ILE A 173 24.18 -4.50 -25.11
C ILE A 173 25.52 -5.11 -25.55
N ASN A 174 25.52 -6.39 -25.92
CA ASN A 174 26.74 -7.08 -26.33
C ASN A 174 27.25 -6.58 -27.68
N ASP A 175 26.36 -6.28 -28.61
CA ASP A 175 26.71 -5.70 -29.91
C ASP A 175 27.23 -4.27 -29.71
N TRP A 176 26.52 -3.46 -28.91
CA TRP A 176 26.97 -2.11 -28.60
C TRP A 176 28.30 -2.08 -27.84
N GLU A 177 28.58 -3.05 -26.96
CA GLU A 177 29.86 -3.17 -26.27
C GLU A 177 31.02 -3.56 -27.21
N LYS A 178 30.77 -4.43 -28.20
CA LYS A 178 31.77 -4.86 -29.18
C LYS A 178 32.06 -3.80 -30.23
N ASP A 179 31.05 -2.98 -30.55
CA ASP A 179 31.20 -1.90 -31.50
C ASP A 179 32.21 -0.88 -30.97
N LYS A 180 33.35 -0.82 -31.66
CA LYS A 180 34.35 0.21 -31.40
C LYS A 180 33.69 1.57 -31.56
N ALA A 181 34.03 2.50 -30.67
CA ALA A 181 33.56 3.87 -30.80
C ALA A 181 33.83 4.36 -32.23
N THR A 182 32.77 4.78 -32.90
CA THR A 182 32.83 5.36 -34.23
C THR A 182 33.71 6.61 -34.17
N SER A 183 34.52 6.85 -35.20
CA SER A 183 35.41 8.03 -35.24
C SER A 183 34.65 9.35 -35.38
N GLU A 184 33.35 9.28 -35.68
CA GLU A 184 32.48 10.43 -35.87
C GLU A 184 31.60 10.67 -34.64
N PHE A 185 31.78 11.82 -33.99
CA PHE A 185 31.10 12.15 -32.74
C PHE A 185 29.57 12.18 -32.91
N ALA A 186 29.11 12.64 -34.07
CA ALA A 186 27.69 12.75 -34.38
C ALA A 186 26.97 11.39 -34.38
N VAL A 187 27.65 10.33 -34.85
CA VAL A 187 27.13 8.96 -34.90
C VAL A 187 27.09 8.37 -33.49
N LEU A 188 28.18 8.48 -32.72
CA LEU A 188 28.17 8.03 -31.33
C LEU A 188 27.11 8.73 -30.49
N ALA A 189 26.89 10.04 -30.70
CA ALA A 189 25.87 10.77 -29.97
C ALA A 189 24.45 10.27 -30.29
N GLU A 190 24.20 9.77 -31.50
CA GLU A 190 22.95 9.12 -31.90
C GLU A 190 22.80 7.72 -31.31
N GLU A 191 23.87 6.93 -31.26
CA GLU A 191 23.89 5.65 -30.53
C GLU A 191 23.60 5.84 -29.04
N ILE A 192 24.18 6.87 -28.42
CA ILE A 192 23.94 7.20 -27.00
C ILE A 192 22.48 7.61 -26.79
N ASP A 193 21.93 8.50 -27.62
CA ASP A 193 20.50 8.86 -27.55
C ASP A 193 19.61 7.61 -27.67
N SER A 194 19.93 6.71 -28.61
CA SER A 194 19.22 5.44 -28.80
C SER A 194 19.29 4.56 -27.55
N SER A 195 20.47 4.46 -26.91
CA SER A 195 20.65 3.73 -25.66
C SER A 195 19.87 4.34 -24.49
N PHE A 196 19.71 5.67 -24.46
CA PHE A 196 18.90 6.36 -23.47
C PHE A 196 17.42 6.04 -23.64
N GLU A 197 16.93 5.91 -24.88
CA GLU A 197 15.57 5.47 -25.14
C GLU A 197 15.33 4.04 -24.62
N VAL A 198 16.27 3.12 -24.84
CA VAL A 198 16.21 1.75 -24.26
C VAL A 198 16.19 1.80 -22.73
N ILE A 199 17.06 2.62 -22.12
CA ILE A 199 17.08 2.80 -20.67
C ILE A 199 15.72 3.31 -20.17
N GLN A 200 15.14 4.32 -20.82
CA GLN A 200 13.83 4.88 -20.44
C GLN A 200 12.73 3.83 -20.53
N GLN A 201 12.71 3.03 -21.60
CA GLN A 201 11.74 1.95 -21.77
C GLN A 201 11.88 0.88 -20.67
N CYS A 202 13.11 0.46 -20.34
CA CYS A 202 13.37 -0.47 -19.24
C CYS A 202 12.88 0.07 -17.88
N LEU A 203 13.09 1.36 -17.61
CA LEU A 203 12.65 1.96 -16.34
C LEU A 203 11.14 2.11 -16.25
N GLN A 204 10.48 2.46 -17.35
CA GLN A 204 9.03 2.46 -17.42
C GLN A 204 8.49 1.07 -17.12
N LEU A 205 9.11 0.02 -17.70
CA LEU A 205 8.73 -1.36 -17.42
C LEU A 205 8.93 -1.70 -15.92
N VAL A 206 10.08 -1.36 -15.33
CA VAL A 206 10.32 -1.52 -13.89
C VAL A 206 9.27 -0.80 -13.04
N ALA A 207 8.87 0.42 -13.41
CA ALA A 207 7.85 1.17 -12.70
C ALA A 207 6.47 0.47 -12.77
N THR A 208 6.10 -0.03 -13.96
CA THR A 208 4.85 -0.78 -14.14
C THR A 208 4.84 -2.10 -13.36
N GLU A 209 5.93 -2.86 -13.36
CA GLU A 209 6.05 -4.11 -12.59
C GLU A 209 5.99 -3.85 -11.09
N LYS A 210 6.66 -2.81 -10.59
CA LYS A 210 6.57 -2.43 -9.18
C LYS A 210 5.14 -2.08 -8.77
N LEU A 211 4.40 -1.36 -9.63
CA LEU A 211 3.00 -1.03 -9.37
C LEU A 211 2.12 -2.30 -9.30
N GLN A 212 2.35 -3.27 -10.19
CA GLN A 212 1.65 -4.56 -10.16
C GLN A 212 1.94 -5.34 -8.87
N VAL A 213 3.21 -5.44 -8.46
CA VAL A 213 3.61 -6.09 -7.20
C VAL A 213 2.93 -5.42 -6.00
N CYS A 214 2.88 -4.08 -5.97
CA CYS A 214 2.20 -3.31 -4.94
C CYS A 214 0.68 -3.56 -4.92
N GLN A 215 0.03 -3.63 -6.07
CA GLN A 215 -1.41 -3.92 -6.18
C GLN A 215 -1.75 -5.32 -5.64
N VAL A 216 -0.99 -6.36 -6.05
CA VAL A 216 -1.17 -7.72 -5.54
C VAL A 216 -0.93 -7.78 -4.02
N SER A 217 0.01 -6.99 -3.50
CA SER A 217 0.22 -6.88 -2.06
C SER A 217 -0.96 -6.25 -1.32
N ARG A 218 -1.56 -5.20 -1.90
CA ARG A 218 -2.76 -4.56 -1.36
C ARG A 218 -3.96 -5.50 -1.36
N GLU A 219 -4.19 -6.27 -2.43
CA GLU A 219 -5.26 -7.26 -2.48
C GLU A 219 -5.12 -8.34 -1.40
N LYS A 220 -3.91 -8.88 -1.20
CA LYS A 220 -3.66 -9.85 -0.12
C LYS A 220 -3.92 -9.25 1.26
N MET A 221 -3.55 -7.99 1.48
CA MET A 221 -3.82 -7.29 2.73
C MET A 221 -5.32 -7.17 2.99
N LEU A 222 -6.11 -6.89 1.96
CA LEU A 222 -7.58 -6.84 2.05
C LEU A 222 -8.18 -8.22 2.35
N VAL A 223 -7.69 -9.29 1.73
CA VAL A 223 -8.14 -10.67 2.02
C VAL A 223 -7.82 -11.05 3.48
N VAL A 224 -6.61 -10.73 3.96
CA VAL A 224 -6.23 -10.99 5.37
C VAL A 224 -7.10 -10.18 6.34
N GLN A 225 -7.42 -8.93 6.01
CA GLN A 225 -8.35 -8.12 6.81
C GLN A 225 -9.76 -8.71 6.80
N GLU A 226 -10.24 -9.20 5.66
CA GLU A 226 -11.54 -9.89 5.55
C GLU A 226 -11.60 -11.12 6.46
N ASP A 227 -10.57 -11.97 6.44
CA ASP A 227 -10.52 -13.17 7.27
C ASP A 227 -10.42 -12.85 8.76
N ARG A 228 -9.71 -11.79 9.12
CA ARG A 228 -9.68 -11.28 10.49
C ARG A 228 -11.08 -10.82 10.94
N MET A 229 -11.80 -10.08 10.10
CA MET A 229 -13.18 -9.66 10.39
C MET A 229 -14.13 -10.86 10.52
N LYS A 230 -14.01 -11.89 9.67
CA LYS A 230 -14.77 -13.14 9.80
C LYS A 230 -14.49 -13.85 11.12
N SER A 231 -13.23 -13.89 11.55
CA SER A 231 -12.84 -14.48 12.84
C SER A 231 -13.47 -13.71 14.01
N MET A 232 -13.37 -12.37 14.00
CA MET A 232 -14.02 -11.53 15.00
C MET A 232 -15.54 -11.72 15.05
N LEU A 233 -16.19 -11.82 13.89
CA LEU A 233 -17.63 -12.06 13.82
C LEU A 233 -18.02 -13.41 14.41
N LYS A 234 -17.22 -14.46 14.17
CA LYS A 234 -17.41 -15.78 14.79
C LYS A 234 -17.28 -15.72 16.31
N GLU A 235 -16.28 -15.01 16.83
CA GLU A 235 -16.11 -14.81 18.28
C GLU A 235 -17.27 -14.05 18.90
N LEU A 236 -17.75 -12.97 18.26
CA LEU A 236 -18.91 -12.21 18.73
C LEU A 236 -20.20 -13.05 18.74
N LEU A 237 -20.41 -13.88 17.72
CA LEU A 237 -21.53 -14.83 17.68
C LEU A 237 -21.42 -15.88 18.80
N HIS A 238 -20.20 -16.36 19.09
CA HIS A 238 -19.95 -17.26 20.21
C HIS A 238 -20.23 -16.60 21.56
N CYS A 239 -19.75 -15.37 21.79
CA CYS A 239 -20.04 -14.59 23.00
C CYS A 239 -21.54 -14.34 23.16
N LYS A 240 -22.24 -13.98 22.08
CA LYS A 240 -23.71 -13.81 22.07
C LYS A 240 -24.43 -15.11 22.45
N HIS A 241 -23.96 -16.26 21.98
CA HIS A 241 -24.51 -17.56 22.37
C HIS A 241 -24.27 -17.86 23.86
N MET A 242 -23.05 -17.63 24.35
CA MET A 242 -22.70 -17.82 25.76
C MET A 242 -23.56 -16.93 26.68
N LEU A 243 -23.74 -15.65 26.33
CA LEU A 243 -24.59 -14.72 27.07
C LEU A 243 -26.07 -15.15 27.08
N ARG A 244 -26.54 -15.82 26.02
CA ARG A 244 -27.90 -16.38 25.97
C ARG A 244 -28.06 -17.60 26.87
N VAL A 245 -26.98 -18.35 27.11
CA VAL A 245 -26.96 -19.55 27.97
C VAL A 245 -26.84 -19.17 29.45
N THR A 246 -26.18 -18.07 29.76
CA THR A 246 -26.08 -17.48 31.10
C THR A 246 -27.27 -16.55 31.34
N ARG A 247 -28.45 -17.10 31.62
CA ARG A 247 -29.59 -16.32 32.11
C ARG A 247 -29.59 -16.39 33.64
N GLU A 248 -29.72 -15.24 34.30
CA GLU A 248 -30.04 -15.19 35.73
C GLU A 248 -31.47 -15.66 35.90
N ASP A 249 -31.68 -16.61 36.82
CA ASP A 249 -33.01 -16.95 37.29
C ASP A 249 -33.50 -15.80 38.21
N ASP A 250 -34.83 -15.59 38.28
CA ASP A 250 -35.45 -14.42 38.92
C ASP A 250 -35.19 -14.30 40.45
N ASP A 251 -34.52 -15.27 41.06
CA ASP A 251 -34.11 -15.27 42.47
C ASP A 251 -32.73 -14.64 42.72
N GLY A 252 -32.05 -14.18 41.66
CA GLY A 252 -30.67 -13.68 41.74
C GLY A 252 -29.65 -14.79 42.06
N SER A 253 -30.08 -16.06 42.01
CA SER A 253 -29.20 -17.20 42.15
C SER A 253 -28.84 -17.71 40.76
N TRP A 254 -27.54 -17.84 40.50
CA TRP A 254 -27.03 -18.47 39.29
C TRP A 254 -27.24 -19.99 39.40
N THR A 255 -28.48 -20.47 39.31
CA THR A 255 -28.70 -21.91 39.20
C THR A 255 -28.25 -22.37 37.82
N ARG A 256 -27.07 -22.99 37.78
CA ARG A 256 -26.66 -23.87 36.68
C ARG A 256 -27.81 -24.86 36.45
N THR A 257 -28.70 -24.58 35.50
CA THR A 257 -29.67 -25.57 35.04
C THR A 257 -28.87 -26.71 34.42
N ASN A 258 -28.79 -27.77 35.21
CA ASN A 258 -27.83 -28.85 35.11
C ASN A 258 -28.10 -29.79 33.94
N ASP A 259 -28.92 -29.40 32.97
CA ASP A 259 -29.00 -30.14 31.72
C ASP A 259 -27.85 -29.76 30.79
N LEU A 260 -26.64 -29.95 31.33
CA LEU A 260 -25.39 -30.02 30.60
C LEU A 260 -25.49 -30.96 29.41
N ARG A 261 -26.40 -31.95 29.37
CA ARG A 261 -26.57 -32.81 28.19
C ARG A 261 -27.26 -32.09 27.06
N THR A 262 -28.31 -31.31 27.33
CA THR A 262 -29.02 -30.56 26.28
C THR A 262 -28.19 -29.38 25.81
N HIS A 263 -27.50 -28.68 26.72
CA HIS A 263 -26.50 -27.67 26.36
C HIS A 263 -25.33 -28.25 25.56
N LYS A 264 -24.77 -29.38 26.00
CA LYS A 264 -23.70 -30.07 25.27
C LYS A 264 -24.16 -30.55 23.90
N LYS A 265 -25.42 -30.95 23.72
CA LYS A 265 -25.99 -31.31 22.40
C LYS A 265 -26.09 -30.10 21.48
N VAL A 266 -26.63 -28.97 21.94
CA VAL A 266 -26.73 -27.76 21.12
C VAL A 266 -25.34 -27.20 20.79
N LEU A 267 -24.43 -27.16 21.77
CA LEU A 267 -23.03 -26.79 21.54
C LEU A 267 -22.33 -27.77 20.59
N LEU A 268 -22.53 -29.08 20.74
CA LEU A 268 -21.95 -30.09 19.82
C LEU A 268 -22.49 -29.92 18.40
N GLU A 269 -23.77 -29.61 18.23
CA GLU A 269 -24.34 -29.43 16.89
C GLU A 269 -23.88 -28.12 16.25
N TYR A 270 -23.72 -27.06 17.05
CA TYR A 270 -23.10 -25.82 16.61
C TYR A 270 -21.61 -26.00 16.30
N TYR A 271 -20.87 -26.75 17.13
CA TYR A 271 -19.49 -27.13 16.86
C TYR A 271 -19.38 -28.01 15.62
N ARG A 272 -20.30 -28.94 15.38
CA ARG A 272 -20.34 -29.73 14.15
C ARG A 272 -20.67 -28.90 12.92
N GLN A 273 -21.56 -27.92 13.02
CA GLN A 273 -21.84 -26.98 11.92
C GLN A 273 -20.64 -26.07 11.68
N ALA A 274 -20.00 -25.57 12.73
CA ALA A 274 -18.77 -24.79 12.64
C ALA A 274 -17.61 -25.64 12.09
N GLU A 275 -17.52 -26.91 12.46
CA GLU A 275 -16.51 -27.87 11.99
C GLU A 275 -16.79 -28.28 10.54
N LYS A 276 -18.04 -28.44 10.12
CA LYS A 276 -18.41 -28.60 8.70
C LYS A 276 -18.07 -27.36 7.89
N LEU A 277 -18.39 -26.16 8.38
CA LEU A 277 -18.00 -24.89 7.74
C LEU A 277 -16.48 -24.72 7.73
N SER A 278 -15.78 -25.21 8.76
CA SER A 278 -14.32 -25.19 8.86
C SER A 278 -13.67 -26.23 7.94
N LEU A 279 -14.27 -27.40 7.75
CA LEU A 279 -13.84 -28.45 6.83
C LEU A 279 -14.04 -28.00 5.39
N HIS A 280 -15.18 -27.38 5.08
CA HIS A 280 -15.40 -26.75 3.77
C HIS A 280 -14.41 -25.61 3.52
N ALA A 281 -14.13 -24.78 4.53
CA ALA A 281 -13.08 -23.77 4.46
C ALA A 281 -11.66 -24.37 4.38
N HIS A 282 -11.45 -25.60 4.86
CA HIS A 282 -10.16 -26.31 4.75
C HIS A 282 -9.97 -26.94 3.37
N GLU A 283 -11.03 -27.44 2.75
CA GLU A 283 -11.03 -27.92 1.35
C GLU A 283 -10.86 -26.74 0.39
N GLU A 284 -11.59 -25.63 0.57
CA GLU A 284 -11.33 -24.37 -0.14
C GLU A 284 -9.92 -23.83 0.18
N GLY A 285 -9.47 -24.01 1.41
CA GLY A 285 -8.11 -23.67 1.85
C GLY A 285 -7.00 -24.47 1.16
N GLY A 286 -7.30 -25.64 0.60
CA GLY A 286 -6.37 -26.40 -0.23
C GLY A 286 -6.10 -25.72 -1.57
N GLU A 287 -7.16 -25.24 -2.22
CA GLU A 287 -7.05 -24.40 -3.42
C GLU A 287 -6.41 -23.04 -3.10
N GLU A 288 -6.78 -22.42 -1.98
CA GLU A 288 -6.21 -21.16 -1.52
C GLU A 288 -4.70 -21.27 -1.24
N ARG A 289 -4.25 -22.36 -0.60
CA ARG A 289 -2.81 -22.62 -0.39
C ARG A 289 -2.06 -22.83 -1.70
N THR A 290 -2.69 -23.51 -2.66
CA THR A 290 -2.11 -23.72 -3.99
C THR A 290 -1.99 -22.39 -4.72
N ARG A 291 -3.03 -21.54 -4.66
CA ARG A 291 -3.01 -20.15 -5.18
C ARG A 291 -1.98 -19.27 -4.47
N MET A 292 -1.81 -19.41 -3.15
CA MET A 292 -0.78 -18.67 -2.42
C MET A 292 0.63 -19.07 -2.86
N ARG A 293 0.88 -20.37 -3.10
CA ARG A 293 2.16 -20.84 -3.64
C ARG A 293 2.42 -20.28 -5.04
N THR A 294 1.46 -20.41 -5.97
CA THR A 294 1.62 -19.84 -7.32
C THR A 294 1.84 -18.33 -7.29
N ASN A 295 1.17 -17.61 -6.38
CA ASN A 295 1.36 -16.16 -6.21
C ASN A 295 2.70 -15.78 -5.56
N CYS A 296 3.34 -16.67 -4.80
CA CYS A 296 4.69 -16.46 -4.30
C CYS A 296 5.72 -16.67 -5.41
N ASP A 297 5.52 -17.69 -6.25
CA ASP A 297 6.40 -17.97 -7.40
C ASP A 297 6.35 -16.83 -8.42
N ILE A 298 5.16 -16.27 -8.70
CA ILE A 298 5.00 -15.08 -9.55
C ILE A 298 5.80 -13.89 -9.01
N ARG A 299 5.73 -13.60 -7.70
CA ARG A 299 6.48 -12.48 -7.09
C ARG A 299 7.99 -12.69 -7.13
N ALA A 300 8.44 -13.93 -6.96
CA ALA A 300 9.86 -14.25 -7.05
C ALA A 300 10.36 -13.96 -8.47
N SER A 301 9.60 -14.40 -9.49
CA SER A 301 9.87 -14.14 -10.90
C SER A 301 9.84 -12.64 -11.25
N GLU A 302 8.83 -11.89 -10.81
CA GLU A 302 8.73 -10.43 -11.01
C GLU A 302 9.89 -9.69 -10.35
N SER A 303 10.27 -10.09 -9.13
CA SER A 303 11.41 -9.52 -8.41
C SER A 303 12.74 -9.79 -9.12
N GLU A 304 12.90 -10.97 -9.71
CA GLU A 304 14.07 -11.34 -10.51
C GLU A 304 14.13 -10.51 -11.80
N ARG A 305 13.00 -10.37 -12.51
CA ARG A 305 12.93 -9.54 -13.72
C ARG A 305 13.26 -8.07 -13.46
N ILE A 306 12.74 -7.48 -12.38
CA ILE A 306 13.10 -6.12 -11.97
C ILE A 306 14.61 -6.00 -11.73
N LYS A 307 15.24 -6.99 -11.09
CA LYS A 307 16.70 -6.99 -10.86
C LYS A 307 17.46 -7.06 -12.18
N THR A 308 17.04 -7.92 -13.10
CA THR A 308 17.63 -8.06 -14.44
C THR A 308 17.54 -6.76 -15.23
N LEU A 309 16.37 -6.12 -15.27
CA LEU A 309 16.19 -4.83 -15.95
C LEU A 309 17.06 -3.73 -15.35
N ASN A 310 17.17 -3.65 -14.02
CA ASN A 310 18.06 -2.69 -13.37
C ASN A 310 19.54 -2.97 -13.69
N HIS A 311 19.94 -4.24 -13.78
CA HIS A 311 21.30 -4.63 -14.19
C HIS A 311 21.59 -4.21 -15.63
N ILE A 312 20.66 -4.46 -16.55
CA ILE A 312 20.73 -4.03 -17.95
C ILE A 312 20.86 -2.51 -18.05
N VAL A 313 20.02 -1.78 -17.32
CA VAL A 313 20.06 -0.31 -17.26
C VAL A 313 21.42 0.16 -16.77
N ALA A 314 21.96 -0.43 -15.70
CA ALA A 314 23.28 -0.07 -15.17
C ALA A 314 24.41 -0.34 -16.18
N ARG A 315 24.41 -1.53 -16.81
CA ARG A 315 25.43 -1.92 -17.79
C ARG A 315 25.40 -1.05 -19.05
N THR A 316 24.20 -0.72 -19.54
CA THR A 316 24.00 0.17 -20.70
C THR A 316 24.59 1.56 -20.41
N LYS A 317 24.36 2.10 -19.22
CA LYS A 317 24.93 3.39 -18.79
C LYS A 317 26.45 3.35 -18.71
N GLU A 318 27.02 2.28 -18.18
CA GLU A 318 28.47 2.11 -18.09
C GLU A 318 29.12 2.07 -19.48
N ILE A 319 28.53 1.35 -20.44
CA ILE A 319 29.00 1.32 -21.83
C ILE A 319 28.91 2.72 -22.45
N GLY A 320 27.76 3.38 -22.35
CA GLY A 320 27.57 4.74 -22.87
C GLY A 320 28.58 5.73 -22.30
N ALA A 321 28.81 5.69 -20.98
CA ALA A 321 29.80 6.53 -20.31
C ALA A 321 31.23 6.25 -20.80
N ARG A 322 31.63 4.98 -20.93
CA ARG A 322 32.96 4.60 -21.45
C ARG A 322 33.18 5.07 -22.88
N LYS A 323 32.19 4.87 -23.76
CA LYS A 323 32.29 5.31 -25.17
C LYS A 323 32.34 6.83 -25.27
N LEU A 324 31.49 7.52 -24.52
CA LEU A 324 31.49 8.98 -24.46
C LEU A 324 32.84 9.51 -23.96
N ASP A 325 33.39 8.93 -22.90
CA ASP A 325 34.71 9.31 -22.37
C ASP A 325 35.82 9.08 -23.41
N THR A 326 35.82 7.92 -24.08
CA THR A 326 36.78 7.60 -25.15
C THR A 326 36.72 8.61 -26.28
N MET A 327 35.51 8.97 -26.73
CA MET A 327 35.34 9.89 -27.86
C MET A 327 35.67 11.33 -27.48
N THR A 328 35.23 11.76 -26.30
CA THR A 328 35.58 13.07 -25.77
C THR A 328 37.09 13.21 -25.56
N MET A 329 37.76 12.14 -25.14
CA MET A 329 39.21 12.08 -25.06
C MET A 329 39.86 12.28 -26.44
N ASP A 330 39.36 11.60 -27.47
CA ASP A 330 39.88 11.73 -28.83
C ASP A 330 39.77 13.17 -29.37
N VAL A 331 38.64 13.84 -29.12
CA VAL A 331 38.44 15.26 -29.45
C VAL A 331 39.48 16.16 -28.75
N LEU A 332 39.79 15.86 -27.48
CA LEU A 332 40.78 16.62 -26.70
C LEU A 332 42.23 16.36 -27.12
N LEU A 333 42.55 15.17 -27.62
CA LEU A 333 43.89 14.81 -28.12
C LEU A 333 44.15 15.34 -29.54
N HIS A 334 43.08 15.57 -30.30
CA HIS A 334 43.12 16.01 -31.69
C HIS A 334 42.27 17.28 -31.94
N PRO A 335 42.43 18.35 -31.14
CA PRO A 335 41.51 19.50 -31.19
C PRO A 335 41.52 20.19 -32.56
N HIS A 336 42.63 20.15 -33.30
CA HIS A 336 42.72 20.71 -34.66
C HIS A 336 41.85 19.99 -35.70
N SER A 337 41.44 18.75 -35.43
CA SER A 337 40.57 17.97 -36.32
C SER A 337 39.08 18.31 -36.09
N TYR A 338 38.74 18.81 -34.90
CA TYR A 338 37.35 19.00 -34.47
C TYR A 338 36.96 20.45 -34.19
N MET A 339 37.93 21.32 -33.91
CA MET A 339 37.72 22.71 -33.52
C MET A 339 38.25 23.65 -34.59
N THR A 340 37.48 24.69 -34.89
CA THR A 340 37.99 25.81 -35.69
C THR A 340 39.05 26.56 -34.87
N THR A 341 40.12 27.00 -35.55
CA THR A 341 41.29 27.61 -34.89
C THR A 341 40.99 28.91 -34.15
N GLU A 342 39.87 29.57 -34.47
CA GLU A 342 39.51 30.87 -33.88
C GLU A 342 38.88 30.72 -32.50
N ASP A 343 38.12 29.65 -32.27
CA ASP A 343 37.24 29.55 -31.10
C ASP A 343 37.74 28.57 -30.04
N SER A 344 38.53 27.54 -30.44
CA SER A 344 38.95 26.45 -29.55
C SER A 344 37.80 25.85 -28.71
N ARG A 345 36.58 25.89 -29.27
CA ARG A 345 35.34 25.37 -28.69
C ARG A 345 34.85 24.23 -29.56
N PHE A 346 34.32 23.21 -28.91
CA PHE A 346 33.56 22.15 -29.54
C PHE A 346 32.26 21.97 -28.75
N TRP A 347 31.15 21.76 -29.45
CA TRP A 347 29.92 21.36 -28.78
C TRP A 347 29.07 20.50 -29.69
N GLN A 348 28.31 19.61 -29.06
CA GLN A 348 27.30 18.79 -29.70
C GLN A 348 26.08 18.77 -28.79
N GLN A 349 24.91 19.08 -29.36
CA GLN A 349 23.63 18.96 -28.69
C GLN A 349 22.82 17.84 -29.34
N ARG A 350 22.19 17.05 -28.47
CA ARG A 350 21.28 15.95 -28.80
C ARG A 350 20.10 15.98 -27.83
N LYS A 351 19.18 15.01 -27.98
CA LYS A 351 17.93 14.99 -27.20
C LYS A 351 18.19 14.77 -25.72
N HIS A 352 19.11 13.86 -25.39
CA HIS A 352 19.41 13.50 -24.00
C HIS A 352 20.83 13.85 -23.55
N LEU A 353 21.67 14.28 -24.49
CA LEU A 353 23.08 14.55 -24.26
C LEU A 353 23.46 15.92 -24.82
N THR A 354 24.16 16.71 -24.01
CA THR A 354 24.85 17.92 -24.45
C THR A 354 26.30 17.84 -24.01
N VAL A 355 27.22 17.96 -24.96
CA VAL A 355 28.66 17.99 -24.69
C VAL A 355 29.20 19.33 -25.14
N CYS A 356 29.91 20.00 -24.24
CA CYS A 356 30.57 21.27 -24.48
C CYS A 356 32.03 21.13 -24.06
N MET A 357 32.94 21.58 -24.90
CA MET A 357 34.37 21.49 -24.67
C MET A 357 35.06 22.78 -25.07
N TRP A 358 36.03 23.17 -24.27
CA TRP A 358 36.92 24.28 -24.57
C TRP A 358 38.36 23.87 -24.30
N VAL A 359 39.27 24.26 -25.19
CA VAL A 359 40.67 23.86 -25.14
C VAL A 359 41.54 25.12 -25.24
N ASN A 360 42.46 25.32 -24.30
CA ASN A 360 43.36 26.47 -24.36
C ASN A 360 44.57 26.19 -25.27
N LEU A 361 44.42 26.45 -26.57
CA LEU A 361 45.46 26.15 -27.58
C LEU A 361 46.50 27.26 -27.78
N THR A 362 46.17 28.52 -27.54
CA THR A 362 47.04 29.65 -27.95
C THR A 362 47.77 30.31 -26.79
N LYS A 363 47.63 29.83 -25.55
CA LYS A 363 48.18 30.41 -24.30
C LYS A 363 48.03 31.93 -24.19
N ASN A 364 47.08 32.45 -24.94
CA ASN A 364 46.76 33.84 -25.10
C ASN A 364 45.26 33.84 -25.20
N LEU A 365 44.54 34.32 -24.20
CA LEU A 365 43.34 35.10 -24.48
C LEU A 365 42.81 35.71 -23.19
N ARG A 366 42.45 36.98 -23.31
CA ARG A 366 41.74 37.80 -22.31
C ARG A 366 40.30 37.29 -22.06
N LEU A 367 39.99 36.06 -22.47
CA LEU A 367 38.68 35.43 -22.35
C LEU A 367 38.45 35.03 -20.89
N LYS A 368 37.66 35.85 -20.20
CA LYS A 368 37.21 35.58 -18.84
C LYS A 368 36.00 34.65 -18.81
N GLU A 369 35.32 34.53 -19.94
CA GLU A 369 34.04 33.82 -20.10
C GLU A 369 34.06 33.01 -21.41
N ILE A 370 33.61 31.76 -21.31
CA ILE A 370 33.31 30.90 -22.45
C ILE A 370 31.80 30.82 -22.55
N GLU A 371 31.27 31.10 -23.72
CA GLU A 371 29.87 30.91 -24.04
C GLU A 371 29.72 29.78 -25.05
N PHE A 372 28.87 28.82 -24.72
CA PHE A 372 28.37 27.82 -25.64
C PHE A 372 26.94 28.24 -26.04
N PRO A 373 26.66 28.41 -27.35
CA PRO A 373 25.31 28.77 -27.82
C PRO A 373 24.25 27.75 -27.39
N VAL A 374 24.69 26.50 -27.18
CA VAL A 374 23.84 25.42 -26.71
C VAL A 374 23.42 25.67 -25.27
N ARG A 375 22.10 25.74 -25.05
CA ARG A 375 21.47 25.92 -23.73
C ARG A 375 21.93 27.19 -23.00
N ASN A 376 22.41 28.20 -23.72
CA ASN A 376 22.99 29.43 -23.15
C ASN A 376 24.03 29.15 -22.06
N LEU A 377 24.82 28.06 -22.20
CA LEU A 377 25.78 27.67 -21.18
C LEU A 377 26.96 28.65 -21.19
N ARG A 378 27.06 29.46 -20.14
CA ARG A 378 28.15 30.40 -19.90
C ARG A 378 28.98 29.92 -18.71
N MET A 379 30.30 29.88 -18.88
CA MET A 379 31.23 29.53 -17.80
C MET A 379 32.33 30.58 -17.71
N SER A 380 32.59 31.08 -16.50
CA SER A 380 33.74 31.95 -16.25
C SER A 380 34.95 31.12 -15.84
N ILE A 381 36.09 31.36 -16.48
CA ILE A 381 37.34 30.66 -16.15
C ILE A 381 38.14 31.52 -15.15
N PRO A 382 38.52 30.95 -14.00
CA PRO A 382 39.48 31.58 -13.10
C PRO A 382 40.80 31.96 -13.78
N GLN A 383 41.32 33.15 -13.46
CA GLN A 383 42.50 33.71 -14.11
C GLN A 383 43.76 32.81 -13.99
N ASN A 384 43.89 32.07 -12.89
CA ASN A 384 44.98 31.12 -12.66
C ASN A 384 44.93 29.89 -13.59
N LEU A 385 43.76 29.56 -14.15
CA LEU A 385 43.57 28.46 -15.09
C LEU A 385 43.80 28.90 -16.55
N ILE A 386 43.52 30.16 -16.88
CA ILE A 386 43.72 30.73 -18.24
C ILE A 386 45.18 30.65 -18.72
N MET A 387 46.15 30.67 -17.80
CA MET A 387 47.57 30.60 -18.15
C MET A 387 48.09 29.15 -18.32
N LYS A 388 47.27 28.14 -18.00
CA LYS A 388 47.64 26.72 -18.09
C LYS A 388 47.13 26.11 -19.40
N SER A 389 47.83 25.07 -19.88
CA SER A 389 47.35 24.24 -21.00
C SER A 389 46.30 23.28 -20.44
N ILE A 390 45.06 23.74 -20.43
CA ILE A 390 43.92 23.02 -19.89
C ILE A 390 42.81 22.88 -20.93
N ALA A 391 41.97 21.89 -20.72
CA ALA A 391 40.67 21.80 -21.35
C ALA A 391 39.57 21.80 -20.28
N LEU A 392 38.43 22.35 -20.64
CA LEU A 392 37.19 22.23 -19.89
C LEU A 392 36.27 21.31 -20.69
N ARG A 393 35.77 20.26 -20.03
CA ARG A 393 34.77 19.34 -20.56
C ARG A 393 33.52 19.46 -19.70
N ALA A 394 32.42 19.87 -20.32
CA ALA A 394 31.11 19.96 -19.70
C ALA A 394 30.16 18.97 -20.40
N ILE A 395 29.59 18.05 -19.65
CA ILE A 395 28.64 17.05 -20.15
C ILE A 395 27.34 17.22 -19.37
N LEU A 396 26.28 17.61 -20.05
CA LEU A 396 24.94 17.67 -19.51
C LEU A 396 24.14 16.47 -20.01
N ILE A 397 23.60 15.70 -19.06
CA ILE A 397 22.70 14.57 -19.33
C ILE A 397 21.32 14.92 -18.78
N ASP A 398 20.32 14.94 -19.66
CA ASP A 398 18.94 15.24 -19.28
C ASP A 398 18.31 14.03 -18.53
N ASN A 399 17.50 14.29 -17.50
CA ASN A 399 16.80 13.31 -16.66
C ASN A 399 17.69 12.38 -15.79
N PHE A 400 18.16 12.92 -14.66
CA PHE A 400 19.23 12.35 -13.81
C PHE A 400 18.83 11.33 -12.74
N GLU A 401 17.63 10.73 -12.72
CA GLU A 401 17.42 9.56 -11.84
C GLU A 401 18.34 8.37 -12.18
N LEU A 402 19.20 8.53 -13.20
CA LEU A 402 19.80 7.45 -13.94
C LEU A 402 21.31 7.41 -13.94
N VAL A 403 22.07 8.48 -13.67
CA VAL A 403 23.53 8.37 -13.87
C VAL A 403 24.29 8.45 -12.55
N GLN A 404 24.59 7.29 -11.95
CA GLN A 404 25.80 7.19 -11.14
C GLN A 404 26.97 7.07 -12.10
N LEU A 405 27.54 8.20 -12.52
CA LEU A 405 28.81 8.15 -13.24
C LEU A 405 29.80 7.45 -12.30
N PRO A 406 30.61 6.49 -12.80
CA PRO A 406 31.73 6.00 -12.03
C PRO A 406 32.56 7.22 -11.69
N SER A 407 32.59 7.60 -10.41
CA SER A 407 33.58 8.54 -9.92
C SER A 407 34.91 7.97 -10.36
N THR A 408 35.61 8.68 -11.24
CA THR A 408 36.94 8.36 -11.77
C THR A 408 37.98 8.13 -10.65
N SER A 409 37.57 8.32 -9.40
CA SER A 409 38.35 8.22 -8.17
C SER A 409 38.01 7.06 -7.21
N LYS A 410 37.04 6.17 -7.48
CA LYS A 410 36.73 5.05 -6.54
C LYS A 410 37.51 3.77 -6.83
N SER A 411 38.73 3.73 -6.28
CA SER A 411 39.38 2.51 -5.81
C SER A 411 38.48 1.84 -4.75
N SER A 412 38.20 0.55 -4.93
CA SER A 412 37.42 -0.28 -4.02
C SER A 412 38.23 -0.64 -2.77
N LEU A 413 37.85 -0.07 -1.62
CA LEU A 413 38.19 -0.62 -0.30
C LEU A 413 36.92 -1.23 0.33
N PRO A 414 37.02 -2.38 1.02
CA PRO A 414 35.88 -3.03 1.66
C PRO A 414 35.38 -2.21 2.85
N ALA A 415 34.06 -2.03 2.93
CA ALA A 415 33.40 -1.26 3.99
C ALA A 415 33.47 -1.99 5.33
N GLU A 416 34.25 -1.43 6.25
CA GLU A 416 34.27 -1.77 7.66
C GLU A 416 33.11 -1.04 8.37
N SER A 417 32.33 -1.78 9.16
CA SER A 417 31.13 -1.29 9.82
C SER A 417 31.46 -0.24 10.89
N GLN A 418 30.83 0.93 10.82
CA GLN A 418 30.74 1.81 11.98
C GLN A 418 29.31 2.28 12.25
N HIS A 419 28.88 1.83 13.41
CA HIS A 419 27.78 2.27 14.25
C HIS A 419 27.89 3.77 14.51
N VAL A 420 26.85 4.56 14.22
CA VAL A 420 26.72 5.93 14.76
C VAL A 420 25.30 6.16 15.27
N SER A 421 25.27 6.60 16.52
CA SER A 421 24.16 6.99 17.38
C SER A 421 23.40 8.23 16.89
N HIS A 422 22.09 8.25 17.18
CA HIS A 422 21.19 9.38 17.00
C HIS A 422 21.60 10.63 17.80
N PRO A 423 21.43 11.84 17.25
CA PRO A 423 21.35 13.05 18.04
C PRO A 423 19.90 13.50 18.30
N HIS A 424 19.82 14.15 19.46
CA HIS A 424 18.76 14.84 20.17
C HIS A 424 17.85 15.72 19.30
N VAL A 425 16.54 15.66 19.58
CA VAL A 425 15.52 16.61 19.11
C VAL A 425 15.56 17.84 20.02
N ASP A 426 15.73 19.03 19.45
CA ASP A 426 15.48 20.31 20.13
C ASP A 426 14.39 21.12 19.43
N SER A 427 13.34 21.33 20.22
CA SER A 427 12.45 22.49 20.38
C SER A 427 12.20 23.50 19.24
N MET A 428 10.90 23.71 19.04
CA MET A 428 10.22 24.72 18.24
C MET A 428 10.65 26.18 18.51
N SER A 429 10.51 27.02 17.47
CA SER A 429 10.26 28.46 17.58
C SER A 429 9.38 28.93 16.40
N ASP A 430 8.33 29.66 16.72
CA ASP A 430 7.27 30.16 15.81
C ASP A 430 7.76 31.24 14.82
N PRO A 431 7.09 31.40 13.65
CA PRO A 431 7.46 32.40 12.65
C PRO A 431 6.89 33.81 12.97
N PRO A 432 7.64 34.90 12.72
CA PRO A 432 7.12 36.24 12.89
C PRO A 432 6.22 36.67 11.73
N HIS A 433 5.20 37.44 12.11
CA HIS A 433 4.13 38.01 11.30
C HIS A 433 4.57 38.72 10.01
N ALA A 434 3.86 38.39 8.92
CA ALA A 434 3.92 39.09 7.64
C ALA A 434 3.44 40.55 7.78
N GLN A 435 4.32 41.50 7.43
CA GLN A 435 3.93 42.87 7.13
C GLN A 435 3.55 42.97 5.66
N VAL A 436 2.28 43.32 5.43
CA VAL A 436 1.73 43.69 4.12
C VAL A 436 2.26 45.09 3.81
N ASN A 437 3.26 45.17 2.93
CA ASN A 437 3.65 46.44 2.31
C ASN A 437 2.95 46.56 0.95
N ASP A 438 1.96 47.44 0.92
CA ASP A 438 1.36 48.06 -0.26
C ASP A 438 2.43 48.93 -0.94
N SER A 439 2.88 48.51 -2.12
CA SER A 439 3.78 49.29 -2.97
C SER A 439 3.25 49.24 -4.40
N ARG A 440 2.23 50.07 -4.58
CA ARG A 440 1.65 50.48 -5.84
C ARG A 440 2.65 51.29 -6.66
N GLN A 441 2.78 50.89 -7.94
CA GLN A 441 3.26 51.68 -9.08
C GLN A 441 4.75 52.05 -9.13
N ARG A 442 5.53 51.23 -9.85
CA ARG A 442 6.81 51.63 -10.43
C ARG A 442 7.06 50.92 -11.76
N TRP A 443 6.73 51.63 -12.84
CA TRP A 443 7.21 51.52 -14.24
C TRP A 443 7.30 50.14 -14.88
N GLU A 444 6.33 49.84 -15.75
CA GLU A 444 6.43 48.89 -16.86
C GLU A 444 7.44 49.43 -17.87
N GLU A 445 8.71 49.03 -17.74
CA GLU A 445 9.60 48.93 -18.90
C GLU A 445 9.55 47.46 -19.34
N ASP A 446 9.11 47.22 -20.57
CA ASP A 446 9.07 45.92 -21.26
C ASP A 446 10.49 45.34 -21.43
N GLY A 447 11.12 44.96 -20.33
CA GLY A 447 12.16 43.96 -20.31
C GLY A 447 11.46 42.61 -20.34
N LYS A 448 11.60 41.85 -21.42
CA LYS A 448 11.32 40.41 -21.39
C LYS A 448 12.23 39.84 -20.30
N GLU A 449 11.70 39.63 -19.10
CA GLU A 449 12.37 38.84 -18.08
C GLU A 449 12.62 37.48 -18.72
N GLU A 450 13.89 37.16 -18.97
CA GLU A 450 14.27 35.80 -19.35
C GLU A 450 13.90 34.94 -18.14
N GLU A 451 12.78 34.22 -18.22
CA GLU A 451 12.38 33.28 -17.19
C GLU A 451 13.50 32.25 -17.02
N ASP A 452 14.08 32.21 -15.82
CA ASP A 452 15.04 31.19 -15.43
C ASP A 452 14.37 29.82 -15.50
N VAL A 453 14.53 29.12 -16.62
CA VAL A 453 14.03 27.75 -16.78
C VAL A 453 14.96 26.82 -16.01
N ALA A 454 14.42 26.14 -15.01
CA ALA A 454 15.13 25.06 -14.33
C ALA A 454 15.41 23.92 -15.33
N VAL A 455 16.65 23.87 -15.84
CA VAL A 455 17.12 22.79 -16.68
C VAL A 455 17.38 21.60 -15.76
N GLY A 456 16.41 20.70 -15.62
CA GLY A 456 16.61 19.42 -14.93
C GLY A 456 17.75 18.62 -15.58
N GLY A 457 18.43 17.77 -14.82
CA GLY A 457 19.55 16.95 -15.31
C GLY A 457 20.78 17.09 -14.42
N VAL A 458 21.93 16.61 -14.90
CA VAL A 458 23.23 16.87 -14.27
C VAL A 458 24.25 17.31 -15.27
N LEU A 459 24.89 18.41 -14.89
CA LEU A 459 26.05 18.98 -15.54
C LEU A 459 27.31 18.46 -14.83
N LEU A 460 28.03 17.56 -15.50
CA LEU A 460 29.38 17.19 -15.13
C LEU A 460 30.35 18.19 -15.75
N VAL A 461 31.13 18.90 -14.94
CA VAL A 461 32.21 19.77 -15.42
C VAL A 461 33.55 19.23 -14.94
N GLN A 462 34.47 19.03 -15.88
CA GLN A 462 35.81 18.54 -15.61
C GLN A 462 36.83 19.52 -16.18
N CYS A 463 37.84 19.83 -15.38
CA CYS A 463 39.03 20.55 -15.81
C CYS A 463 40.11 19.51 -16.05
N LEU A 464 40.71 19.52 -17.23
CA LEU A 464 41.63 18.50 -17.69
C LEU A 464 42.98 19.14 -18.07
N ASN A 465 44.09 18.55 -17.64
CA ASN A 465 45.42 18.91 -18.12
C ASN A 465 45.60 18.37 -19.53
N LEU A 466 46.06 19.21 -20.44
CA LEU A 466 46.39 18.79 -21.80
C LEU A 466 47.86 18.38 -21.89
N PRO A 467 48.20 17.42 -22.77
CA PRO A 467 49.59 17.12 -23.07
C PRO A 467 50.27 18.34 -23.68
N ARG A 468 51.60 18.41 -23.55
CA ARG A 468 52.38 19.52 -24.12
C ARG A 468 52.12 19.63 -25.62
N GLU A 469 51.82 20.84 -26.07
CA GLU A 469 51.65 21.13 -27.49
C GLU A 469 52.86 20.64 -28.31
N PRO A 470 52.62 20.07 -29.51
CA PRO A 470 53.70 19.65 -30.39
C PRO A 470 54.64 20.81 -30.69
N LYS A 471 55.95 20.59 -30.54
CA LYS A 471 56.96 21.59 -30.89
C LYS A 471 57.21 21.52 -32.39
N LYS A 472 57.01 22.64 -33.09
CA LYS A 472 57.41 22.75 -34.51
C LYS A 472 58.92 22.98 -34.62
N VAL A 473 59.60 22.14 -35.40
CA VAL A 473 61.03 22.25 -35.72
C VAL A 473 61.17 22.27 -37.24
N GLY A 474 61.17 23.47 -37.82
CA GLY A 474 61.08 23.63 -39.28
C GLY A 474 59.70 23.21 -39.80
N ALA A 475 59.67 22.29 -40.77
CA ALA A 475 58.44 21.68 -41.30
C ALA A 475 57.92 20.51 -40.44
N TRP A 476 58.70 20.04 -39.46
CA TRP A 476 58.36 18.88 -38.64
C TRP A 476 57.59 19.30 -37.39
N SER A 477 56.67 18.44 -36.94
CA SER A 477 55.96 18.58 -35.66
C SER A 477 56.38 17.44 -34.73
N MET A 478 56.93 17.77 -33.56
CA MET A 478 57.39 16.79 -32.57
C MET A 478 56.40 16.72 -31.41
N ARG A 479 55.75 15.57 -31.24
CA ARG A 479 54.80 15.29 -30.14
C ARG A 479 55.44 14.29 -29.16
N GLU A 480 55.23 14.48 -27.86
CA GLU A 480 55.60 13.49 -26.84
C GLU A 480 54.65 12.30 -26.95
N GLU A 481 55.19 11.13 -27.27
CA GLU A 481 54.43 9.88 -27.35
C GLU A 481 54.36 9.31 -25.93
N VAL A 482 53.16 9.18 -25.38
CA VAL A 482 52.93 8.54 -24.08
C VAL A 482 52.40 7.15 -24.36
N GLU A 483 53.16 6.12 -23.99
CA GLU A 483 52.74 4.73 -24.14
C GLU A 483 51.44 4.50 -23.36
N GLY A 484 50.35 4.17 -24.07
CA GLY A 484 49.07 3.80 -23.48
C GLY A 484 47.85 4.62 -23.91
N GLY A 485 47.99 5.69 -24.70
CA GLY A 485 46.87 6.42 -25.34
C GLY A 485 45.96 7.24 -24.40
N SER A 486 45.63 6.74 -23.21
CA SER A 486 44.75 7.38 -22.23
C SER A 486 45.48 8.22 -21.17
N GLY A 487 46.79 8.05 -21.01
CA GLY A 487 47.58 8.76 -19.99
C GLY A 487 47.96 10.21 -20.35
N GLN A 488 47.44 10.78 -21.43
CA GLN A 488 47.84 12.11 -21.89
C GLN A 488 46.98 13.25 -21.33
N VAL A 489 45.77 12.94 -20.86
CA VAL A 489 44.85 13.92 -20.30
C VAL A 489 44.52 13.52 -18.89
N GLU A 490 44.96 14.32 -17.93
CA GLU A 490 44.76 14.05 -16.50
C GLU A 490 43.69 14.98 -15.95
N GLU A 491 42.75 14.43 -15.17
CA GLU A 491 41.77 15.25 -14.46
C GLU A 491 42.49 16.13 -13.43
N MET A 492 42.31 17.44 -13.57
CA MET A 492 42.84 18.41 -12.61
C MET A 492 41.89 18.47 -11.42
N PRO A 493 42.35 18.20 -10.18
CA PRO A 493 41.52 18.37 -9.01
C PRO A 493 41.11 19.84 -8.90
N TYR A 494 39.81 20.07 -8.74
CA TYR A 494 39.26 21.39 -8.47
C TYR A 494 38.52 21.40 -7.12
N PRO A 495 38.79 22.38 -6.24
CA PRO A 495 39.76 23.46 -6.41
C PRO A 495 41.22 22.95 -6.35
N SER A 496 42.10 23.58 -7.13
CA SER A 496 43.53 23.18 -7.23
C SER A 496 44.36 23.56 -5.99
N ILE A 497 43.80 24.41 -5.14
CA ILE A 497 44.33 24.79 -3.83
C ILE A 497 43.14 24.73 -2.89
N ASP A 498 43.29 24.08 -1.75
CA ASP A 498 42.25 24.09 -0.73
C ASP A 498 42.08 25.53 -0.21
N ALA A 499 40.89 26.08 -0.39
CA ALA A 499 40.57 27.47 -0.06
C ALA A 499 40.78 27.79 1.42
N TYR A 500 40.74 26.79 2.30
CA TYR A 500 40.91 26.97 3.75
C TYR A 500 42.38 26.87 4.18
N THR A 501 43.16 26.02 3.53
CA THR A 501 44.55 25.75 3.95
C THR A 501 45.58 26.49 3.11
N GLY A 502 45.22 26.96 1.91
CA GLY A 502 46.16 27.58 0.97
C GLY A 502 47.24 26.63 0.46
N GLN A 503 47.13 25.34 0.78
CA GLN A 503 48.03 24.28 0.33
C GLN A 503 47.43 23.60 -0.90
N GLU A 504 48.28 23.20 -1.84
CA GLU A 504 47.88 22.25 -2.86
C GLU A 504 47.38 20.98 -2.14
N PRO A 505 46.21 20.42 -2.50
CA PRO A 505 45.73 19.20 -1.89
C PRO A 505 46.84 18.15 -2.01
N LEU A 506 47.27 17.60 -0.87
CA LEU A 506 48.31 16.57 -0.82
C LEU A 506 47.87 15.40 -1.69
N TYR A 507 48.41 15.36 -2.91
CA TYR A 507 48.21 14.26 -3.84
C TYR A 507 48.90 13.05 -3.23
N VAL A 508 48.14 12.14 -2.61
CA VAL A 508 48.64 10.82 -2.25
C VAL A 508 48.72 10.04 -3.56
N PRO A 509 49.91 9.76 -4.10
CA PRO A 509 50.02 8.93 -5.28
C PRO A 509 49.40 7.58 -4.95
N LEU A 510 48.39 7.16 -5.73
CA LEU A 510 47.85 5.81 -5.64
C LEU A 510 49.03 4.83 -5.77
N GLY A 511 49.15 3.90 -4.82
CA GLY A 511 50.34 3.08 -4.56
C GLY A 511 50.92 2.25 -5.72
N PRO A 512 52.02 1.50 -5.48
CA PRO A 512 53.02 1.18 -6.48
C PRO A 512 52.50 0.24 -7.56
N LYS A 513 52.69 0.63 -8.84
CA LYS A 513 52.74 -0.34 -9.94
C LYS A 513 53.90 -1.29 -9.66
N GLN A 514 53.60 -2.54 -9.33
CA GLN A 514 54.59 -3.61 -9.33
C GLN A 514 55.12 -3.78 -10.75
N GLY A 515 56.39 -3.41 -10.95
CA GLY A 515 57.19 -3.72 -12.13
C GLY A 515 56.97 -2.81 -13.33
N GLN A 516 57.52 -1.60 -13.29
CA GLN A 516 57.80 -0.86 -14.53
C GLN A 516 59.29 -0.48 -14.56
N VAL A 517 60.01 -1.16 -15.45
CA VAL A 517 61.39 -0.88 -15.83
C VAL A 517 61.42 0.51 -16.48
N ASP A 518 62.44 1.31 -16.18
CA ASP A 518 62.70 2.61 -16.82
C ASP A 518 62.66 2.47 -18.35
N ALA A 519 61.55 2.89 -18.95
CA ALA A 519 61.42 3.00 -20.40
C ALA A 519 61.89 4.40 -20.82
N GLY A 520 62.96 4.44 -21.61
CA GLY A 520 63.49 5.67 -22.20
C GLY A 520 62.43 6.36 -23.06
N ARG A 521 62.35 7.69 -22.94
CA ARG A 521 61.45 8.52 -23.76
C ARG A 521 61.86 8.45 -25.23
N ASN A 522 61.00 7.88 -26.07
CA ASN A 522 61.17 7.91 -27.51
C ASN A 522 60.41 9.11 -28.09
N LEU A 523 61.10 9.92 -28.89
CA LEU A 523 60.50 10.99 -29.69
C LEU A 523 60.35 10.47 -31.12
N ARG A 524 59.15 10.57 -31.70
CA ARG A 524 58.92 10.34 -33.13
C ARG A 524 58.66 11.66 -33.85
N CYS A 525 59.22 11.78 -35.05
CA CYS A 525 58.97 12.88 -35.96
C CYS A 525 58.05 12.39 -37.09
N SER A 526 56.97 13.12 -37.37
CA SER A 526 56.14 12.94 -38.57
C SER A 526 56.32 14.13 -39.51
N GLY A 527 56.43 13.84 -40.81
CA GLY A 527 56.75 14.80 -41.88
C GLY A 527 55.56 15.18 -42.73
#